data_AF-A0A2V8DYD6-F1
#
_entry.id   AF-A0A2V8DYD6-F1
#
_cell.length_a   1.000
_cell.length_b   1.000
_cell.length_c   1.000
_cell.angle_alpha   90.00
_cell.angle_beta   90.00
_cell.angle_gamma   90.00
#
_symmetry.space_group_name_H-M   'P 1'
#
loop_
_entity.id
_entity.type
_entity.pdbx_description
1 polymer ?
#
loop_
_entity_poly.entity_id
_entity_poly.type
_entity_poly.pdbx_seq_one_letter_code
_entity_poly.pdbx_strand_id
1 'polypeptide(L)'
;RSASWLIGEGVLGPAINGVALRSMKAPGTAYDDPILGKDPQPADMKHFVETGDDDGGVHINSGIPNHAFYLAAMEIGGRAWEKAGAIWYDALTKYLRAHSGFQAAADATLAAATARFGDGSLEQKAVRKAWNQVGLASRALVTT
;
A
#
# COMPACT_ATOMS: atom_id res chain seq x y z
N ARG A 1 6.18 -4.38 -16.02
CA ARG A 1 6.95 -4.23 -14.77
C ARG A 1 7.81 -2.94 -14.74
N SER A 2 7.55 -1.95 -15.60
CA SER A 2 8.43 -0.78 -15.83
C SER A 2 7.96 0.53 -15.18
N ALA A 3 6.89 0.51 -14.37
CA ALA A 3 6.43 1.71 -13.67
C ALA A 3 7.44 2.14 -12.58
N SER A 4 7.60 3.46 -12.37
CA SER A 4 8.53 3.99 -11.36
C SER A 4 8.06 3.72 -9.93
N TRP A 5 6.74 3.69 -9.70
CA TRP A 5 6.10 3.57 -8.38
C TRP A 5 6.42 4.73 -7.43
N LEU A 6 6.77 5.87 -8.00
CA LEU A 6 7.05 7.12 -7.30
C LEU A 6 5.82 8.01 -7.30
N ILE A 7 5.61 8.75 -6.21
CA ILE A 7 4.56 9.76 -6.09
C ILE A 7 5.23 11.13 -6.00
N GLY A 8 4.93 12.02 -6.95
CA GLY A 8 5.58 13.33 -7.05
C GLY A 8 6.96 13.30 -7.70
N GLU A 9 7.22 12.33 -8.57
CA GLU A 9 8.43 12.31 -9.41
C GLU A 9 8.51 13.59 -10.25
N GLY A 10 9.68 14.26 -10.22
CA GLY A 10 9.91 15.51 -10.95
C GLY A 10 9.36 16.80 -10.29
N VAL A 11 8.73 16.70 -9.12
CA VAL A 11 8.21 17.88 -8.39
C VAL A 11 9.29 18.52 -7.51
N LEU A 12 10.30 17.76 -7.07
CA LEU A 12 11.38 18.27 -6.24
C LEU A 12 12.29 19.21 -7.05
N GLY A 13 12.68 20.33 -6.44
CA GLY A 13 13.60 21.28 -7.07
C GLY A 13 14.99 20.64 -7.30
N PRO A 14 15.78 21.14 -8.27
CA PRO A 14 17.04 20.52 -8.67
C PRO A 14 18.12 20.50 -7.57
N ALA A 15 17.94 21.28 -6.51
CA ALA A 15 18.84 21.34 -5.36
C ALA A 15 18.49 20.34 -4.24
N ILE A 16 17.36 19.61 -4.35
CA ILE A 16 16.90 18.67 -3.34
C ILE A 16 17.45 17.27 -3.62
N ASN A 17 18.05 16.64 -2.62
CA ASN A 17 18.48 15.24 -2.69
C ASN A 17 17.30 14.27 -2.50
N GLY A 18 16.53 14.07 -3.56
CA GLY A 18 15.41 13.12 -3.58
C GLY A 18 14.93 12.84 -4.98
N VAL A 19 14.24 11.71 -5.15
CA VAL A 19 13.68 11.28 -6.44
C VAL A 19 12.17 11.55 -6.56
N ALA A 20 11.48 11.66 -5.42
CA ALA A 20 10.04 11.90 -5.34
C ALA A 20 9.63 12.27 -3.91
N LEU A 21 8.34 12.57 -3.70
CA LEU A 21 7.80 12.76 -2.35
C LEU A 21 7.66 11.42 -1.60
N ARG A 22 7.28 10.35 -2.32
CA ARG A 22 7.09 9.01 -1.74
C ARG A 22 7.44 7.93 -2.76
N SER A 23 7.76 6.76 -2.25
CA SER A 23 7.99 5.54 -3.04
C SER A 23 7.01 4.46 -2.56
N MET A 24 6.14 3.99 -3.45
CA MET A 24 5.25 2.85 -3.12
C MET A 24 6.03 1.54 -3.10
N LYS A 25 7.12 1.45 -3.87
CA LYS A 25 7.97 0.25 -3.95
C LYS A 25 8.87 0.09 -2.74
N ALA A 26 9.36 1.19 -2.19
CA ALA A 26 10.30 1.23 -1.07
C ALA A 26 10.02 2.47 -0.21
N PRO A 27 8.99 2.44 0.65
CA PRO A 27 8.72 3.55 1.57
C PRO A 27 9.94 3.87 2.45
N GLY A 28 10.19 5.15 2.72
CA GLY A 28 11.33 5.59 3.52
C GLY A 28 12.61 5.83 2.71
N THR A 29 12.55 5.76 1.38
CA THR A 29 13.72 5.91 0.49
C THR A 29 13.54 6.96 -0.60
N ALA A 30 12.46 7.76 -0.58
CA ALA A 30 12.20 8.71 -1.65
C ALA A 30 13.13 9.94 -1.62
N TYR A 31 13.61 10.32 -0.44
CA TYR A 31 14.53 11.44 -0.25
C TYR A 31 15.33 11.31 1.06
N ASP A 32 16.50 11.94 1.08
CA ASP A 32 17.37 12.12 2.25
C ASP A 32 18.18 13.41 2.05
N ASP A 33 17.61 14.53 2.50
CA ASP A 33 18.05 15.87 2.14
C ASP A 33 18.24 16.75 3.38
N PRO A 34 19.27 17.62 3.44
CA PRO A 34 19.49 18.49 4.60
C PRO A 34 18.34 19.48 4.91
N ILE A 35 17.53 19.85 3.91
CA ILE A 35 16.43 20.80 4.06
C ILE A 35 15.12 20.07 4.35
N LEU A 36 14.82 19.01 3.59
CA LEU A 36 13.57 18.25 3.77
C LEU A 36 13.65 17.18 4.88
N GLY A 37 14.84 16.83 5.33
CA GLY A 37 15.08 15.67 6.18
C GLY A 37 15.06 14.37 5.38
N LYS A 38 14.78 13.27 6.07
CA LYS A 38 14.70 11.93 5.49
C LYS A 38 13.25 11.47 5.41
N ASP A 39 12.90 10.76 4.33
CA ASP A 39 11.60 10.12 4.16
C ASP A 39 11.25 9.23 5.38
N PRO A 40 10.19 9.57 6.15
CA PRO A 40 9.89 8.91 7.42
C PRO A 40 9.02 7.65 7.24
N GLN A 41 8.59 7.29 6.03
CA GLN A 41 7.57 6.26 5.85
C GLN A 41 8.07 4.85 6.19
N PRO A 42 7.41 4.10 7.09
CA PRO A 42 7.68 2.67 7.25
C PRO A 42 7.12 1.85 6.09
N ALA A 43 7.80 0.74 5.80
CA ALA A 43 7.40 -0.21 4.76
C ALA A 43 6.56 -1.38 5.28
N ASP A 44 6.44 -1.54 6.60
CA ASP A 44 5.74 -2.63 7.28
C ASP A 44 5.22 -2.23 8.68
N MET A 45 4.34 -3.06 9.25
CA MET A 45 3.73 -2.85 10.56
C MET A 45 4.70 -2.94 11.74
N LYS A 46 5.86 -3.59 11.59
CA LYS A 46 6.86 -3.65 12.68
C LYS A 46 7.41 -2.27 13.00
N HIS A 47 7.46 -1.39 11.99
CA HIS A 47 7.95 -0.02 12.10
C HIS A 47 6.81 1.00 12.07
N PHE A 48 5.55 0.58 12.32
CA PHE A 48 4.43 1.50 12.43
C PHE A 48 4.75 2.59 13.46
N VAL A 49 4.49 3.85 13.09
CA VAL A 49 4.78 5.00 13.93
C VAL A 49 3.52 5.41 14.69
N GLU A 50 3.53 5.21 16.00
CA GLU A 50 2.52 5.78 16.90
C GLU A 50 2.91 7.23 17.24
N THR A 51 2.08 8.19 16.82
CA THR A 51 2.31 9.62 17.04
C THR A 51 1.00 10.39 17.15
N GLY A 52 1.03 11.57 17.75
CA GLY A 52 -0.05 12.56 17.72
C GLY A 52 0.08 13.58 16.59
N ASP A 53 1.24 13.66 15.95
CA ASP A 53 1.47 14.54 14.80
C ASP A 53 0.82 13.98 13.53
N ASP A 54 0.68 14.82 12.49
CA ASP A 54 0.21 14.37 11.17
C ASP A 54 -1.13 13.61 11.24
N ASP A 55 -2.05 14.08 12.08
CA ASP A 55 -3.35 13.45 12.38
C ASP A 55 -3.25 11.96 12.74
N GLY A 56 -2.20 11.58 13.48
CA GLY A 56 -1.89 10.18 13.80
C GLY A 56 -0.97 9.50 12.79
N GLY A 57 -0.17 10.26 12.06
CA GLY A 57 0.79 9.76 11.06
C GLY A 57 0.14 9.30 9.76
N VAL A 58 -0.89 9.99 9.26
CA VAL A 58 -1.61 9.58 8.05
C VAL A 58 -0.72 9.54 6.81
N HIS A 59 0.20 10.50 6.68
CA HIS A 59 1.18 10.52 5.59
C HIS A 59 2.34 9.59 5.90
N ILE A 60 2.81 9.53 7.16
CA ILE A 60 3.91 8.66 7.59
C ILE A 60 3.55 7.19 7.33
N ASN A 61 2.48 6.69 7.94
CA ASN A 61 2.12 5.28 7.92
C ASN A 61 1.50 4.80 6.59
N SER A 62 1.22 5.71 5.64
CA SER A 62 0.70 5.35 4.31
C SER A 62 1.68 4.53 3.45
N GLY A 63 2.96 4.50 3.81
CA GLY A 63 3.96 3.61 3.19
C GLY A 63 3.57 2.13 3.25
N ILE A 64 2.99 1.70 4.36
CA ILE A 64 2.60 0.29 4.61
C ILE A 64 1.55 -0.20 3.58
N PRO A 65 0.37 0.43 3.43
CA PRO A 65 -0.60 0.01 2.43
C PRO A 65 -0.13 0.27 0.99
N ASN A 66 0.72 1.28 0.74
CA ASN A 66 1.33 1.49 -0.58
C ASN A 66 2.23 0.31 -0.98
N HIS A 67 3.05 -0.17 -0.05
CA HIS A 67 3.95 -1.28 -0.29
C HIS A 67 3.17 -2.59 -0.50
N ALA A 68 2.09 -2.82 0.25
CA ALA A 68 1.18 -3.94 0.01
C ALA A 68 0.58 -3.89 -1.41
N PHE A 69 0.12 -2.73 -1.88
CA PHE A 69 -0.41 -2.60 -3.25
C PHE A 69 0.67 -2.89 -4.30
N TYR A 70 1.87 -2.32 -4.14
CA TYR A 70 3.00 -2.58 -5.04
C TYR A 70 3.32 -4.07 -5.14
N LEU A 71 3.47 -4.75 -3.99
CA LEU A 71 3.79 -6.18 -3.93
C LEU A 71 2.71 -7.03 -4.62
N ALA A 72 1.43 -6.74 -4.36
CA ALA A 72 0.32 -7.44 -5.00
C ALA A 72 0.31 -7.24 -6.52
N ALA A 73 0.46 -5.99 -6.98
CA ALA A 73 0.49 -5.67 -8.40
C ALA A 73 1.68 -6.32 -9.14
N MET A 74 2.84 -6.39 -8.48
CA MET A 74 4.03 -7.02 -9.04
C MET A 74 3.93 -8.54 -9.14
N GLU A 75 3.29 -9.18 -8.17
CA GLU A 75 3.02 -10.63 -8.19
C GLU A 75 1.95 -10.98 -9.24
N ILE A 76 0.86 -10.21 -9.32
CA ILE A 76 -0.23 -10.43 -10.30
C ILE A 76 0.26 -10.20 -11.73
N GLY A 77 1.11 -9.20 -11.94
CA GLY A 77 1.62 -8.84 -13.27
C GLY A 77 0.58 -8.13 -14.16
N GLY A 78 0.93 -7.94 -15.43
CA GLY A 78 0.12 -7.17 -16.37
C GLY A 78 0.08 -5.68 -16.05
N ARG A 79 -1.00 -5.00 -16.46
CA ARG A 79 -1.25 -3.59 -16.13
C ARG A 79 -1.90 -3.53 -14.75
N ALA A 80 -1.29 -2.79 -13.83
CA ALA A 80 -1.71 -2.79 -12.42
C ALA A 80 -3.20 -2.45 -12.22
N TRP A 81 -3.77 -1.57 -13.06
CA TRP A 81 -5.17 -1.16 -12.96
C TRP A 81 -6.18 -2.21 -13.40
N GLU A 82 -5.80 -3.19 -14.23
CA GLU A 82 -6.74 -4.20 -14.74
C GLU A 82 -7.17 -5.18 -13.65
N LYS A 83 -6.27 -5.48 -12.70
CA LYS A 83 -6.49 -6.47 -11.64
C LYS A 83 -6.29 -5.90 -10.24
N ALA A 84 -5.06 -5.55 -9.87
CA ALA A 84 -4.76 -5.03 -8.54
C ALA A 84 -5.55 -3.74 -8.23
N GLY A 85 -5.56 -2.78 -9.15
CA GLY A 85 -6.32 -1.54 -9.00
C GLY A 85 -7.82 -1.80 -8.89
N ALA A 86 -8.35 -2.75 -9.65
CA ALA A 86 -9.77 -3.09 -9.60
C ALA A 86 -10.18 -3.78 -8.29
N ILE A 87 -9.28 -4.59 -7.68
CA ILE A 87 -9.46 -5.16 -6.34
C ILE A 87 -9.49 -4.06 -5.29
N TRP A 88 -8.53 -3.12 -5.31
CA TRP A 88 -8.47 -2.01 -4.37
C TRP A 88 -9.69 -1.09 -4.50
N TYR A 89 -10.17 -0.87 -5.72
CA TYR A 89 -11.37 -0.08 -5.97
C TYR A 89 -12.63 -0.76 -5.41
N ASP A 90 -12.78 -2.08 -5.58
CA ASP A 90 -13.86 -2.83 -4.95
C ASP A 90 -13.78 -2.78 -3.43
N ALA A 91 -12.58 -2.98 -2.86
CA ALA A 91 -12.36 -2.87 -1.42
C ALA A 91 -12.86 -1.52 -0.88
N LEU A 92 -12.44 -0.42 -1.52
CA LEU A 92 -12.82 0.94 -1.16
C LEU A 92 -14.34 1.18 -1.24
N THR A 93 -14.98 0.71 -2.32
CA THR A 93 -16.37 1.09 -2.62
C THR A 93 -17.41 0.17 -1.98
N LYS A 94 -17.05 -1.08 -1.65
CA LYS A 94 -18.01 -2.09 -1.19
C LYS A 94 -17.78 -2.53 0.26
N TYR A 95 -16.55 -2.51 0.74
CA TYR A 95 -16.18 -3.18 2.00
C TYR A 95 -15.69 -2.22 3.09
N LEU A 96 -14.92 -1.19 2.71
CA LEU A 96 -14.38 -0.21 3.68
C LEU A 96 -15.46 0.75 4.22
N ARG A 97 -15.22 1.22 5.44
CA ARG A 97 -16.04 2.20 6.16
C ARG A 97 -15.16 3.34 6.67
N ALA A 98 -15.78 4.42 7.14
CA ALA A 98 -15.08 5.63 7.56
C ALA A 98 -13.98 5.40 8.63
N HIS A 99 -14.12 4.36 9.46
CA HIS A 99 -13.17 4.04 10.53
C HIS A 99 -12.39 2.73 10.28
N SER A 100 -12.31 2.27 9.04
CA SER A 100 -11.54 1.07 8.71
C SER A 100 -10.03 1.31 8.87
N GLY A 101 -9.39 0.55 9.75
CA GLY A 101 -7.93 0.49 9.88
C GLY A 101 -7.27 -0.47 8.87
N PHE A 102 -5.95 -0.63 8.97
CA PHE A 102 -5.18 -1.43 7.99
C PHE A 102 -5.56 -2.91 7.95
N GLN A 103 -5.88 -3.54 9.09
CA GLN A 103 -6.37 -4.92 9.09
C GLN A 103 -7.68 -5.05 8.31
N ALA A 104 -8.61 -4.10 8.47
CA ALA A 104 -9.85 -4.10 7.70
C ALA A 104 -9.59 -3.90 6.19
N ALA A 105 -8.59 -3.11 5.81
CA ALA A 105 -8.15 -2.99 4.42
C ALA A 105 -7.55 -4.28 3.85
N ALA A 106 -6.75 -4.99 4.65
CA ALA A 106 -6.21 -6.30 4.26
C ALA A 106 -7.32 -7.33 4.01
N ASP A 107 -8.29 -7.40 4.92
CA ASP A 107 -9.41 -8.33 4.81
C ASP A 107 -10.36 -7.94 3.66
N ALA A 108 -10.64 -6.64 3.48
CA ALA A 108 -11.49 -6.12 2.40
C ALA A 108 -10.90 -6.39 1.01
N THR A 109 -9.60 -6.16 0.83
CA THR A 109 -8.94 -6.42 -0.46
C THR A 109 -8.86 -7.92 -0.76
N LEU A 110 -8.64 -8.76 0.25
CA LEU A 110 -8.70 -10.21 0.09
C LEU A 110 -10.11 -10.69 -0.31
N ALA A 111 -11.14 -10.16 0.34
CA ALA A 111 -12.54 -10.45 0.01
C ALA A 111 -12.89 -9.99 -1.41
N ALA A 112 -12.49 -8.79 -1.81
CA ALA A 112 -12.67 -8.28 -3.16
C ALA A 112 -11.96 -9.14 -4.22
N ALA A 113 -10.71 -9.56 -3.96
CA ALA A 113 -9.98 -10.47 -4.84
C ALA A 113 -10.68 -11.82 -4.98
N THR A 114 -11.18 -12.37 -3.87
CA THR A 114 -11.90 -13.64 -3.83
C THR A 114 -13.22 -13.55 -4.61
N ALA A 115 -13.99 -12.48 -4.40
CA ALA A 115 -15.25 -12.26 -5.11
C ALA A 115 -15.06 -12.08 -6.63
N ARG A 116 -13.97 -11.42 -7.04
CA ARG A 116 -13.72 -11.09 -8.44
C ARG A 116 -13.04 -12.20 -9.24
N PHE A 117 -12.13 -12.95 -8.61
CA PHE A 117 -11.28 -13.94 -9.29
C PHE A 117 -11.44 -15.37 -8.77
N GLY A 118 -12.22 -15.57 -7.71
CA GLY A 118 -12.42 -16.87 -7.07
C GLY A 118 -11.41 -17.16 -5.96
N ASP A 119 -11.81 -18.05 -5.04
CA ASP A 119 -10.92 -18.52 -3.99
C ASP A 119 -9.77 -19.35 -4.57
N GLY A 120 -8.58 -19.19 -3.99
CA GLY A 120 -7.36 -19.85 -4.47
C GLY A 120 -6.79 -19.30 -5.80
N SER A 121 -7.38 -18.25 -6.37
CA SER A 121 -6.84 -17.55 -7.56
C SER A 121 -5.45 -16.95 -7.30
N LEU A 122 -4.73 -16.65 -8.39
CA LEU A 122 -3.43 -15.97 -8.30
C LEU A 122 -3.57 -14.61 -7.60
N GLU A 123 -4.61 -13.86 -7.94
CA GLU A 123 -4.90 -12.54 -7.41
C GLU A 123 -5.18 -12.58 -5.91
N GLN A 124 -6.01 -13.52 -5.46
CA GLN A 124 -6.30 -13.72 -4.03
C GLN A 124 -5.04 -14.08 -3.25
N LYS A 125 -4.23 -15.00 -3.78
CA LYS A 125 -2.95 -15.40 -3.16
C LYS A 125 -1.93 -14.26 -3.13
N ALA A 126 -1.85 -13.47 -4.21
CA ALA A 126 -0.96 -12.32 -4.30
C ALA A 126 -1.31 -11.23 -3.28
N VAL A 127 -2.61 -10.91 -3.13
CA VAL A 127 -3.09 -9.95 -2.12
C VAL A 127 -2.76 -10.44 -0.71
N ARG A 128 -3.05 -11.71 -0.41
CA ARG A 128 -2.69 -12.32 0.89
C ARG A 128 -1.20 -12.24 1.18
N LYS A 129 -0.37 -12.63 0.20
CA LYS A 129 1.10 -12.59 0.31
C LYS A 129 1.60 -11.17 0.56
N ALA A 130 1.05 -10.19 -0.16
CA ALA A 130 1.45 -8.79 -0.03
C ALA A 130 1.15 -8.21 1.35
N TRP A 131 -0.07 -8.41 1.87
CA TRP A 131 -0.42 -7.96 3.22
C TRP A 131 0.40 -8.67 4.30
N ASN A 132 0.63 -9.97 4.16
CA ASN A 132 1.51 -10.72 5.07
C ASN A 132 2.93 -10.16 5.09
N GLN A 133 3.48 -9.75 3.94
CA GLN A 133 4.83 -9.19 3.84
C GLN A 133 4.96 -7.83 4.54
N VAL A 134 3.89 -7.03 4.60
CA VAL A 134 3.88 -5.78 5.38
C VAL A 134 3.41 -5.99 6.83
N GLY A 135 3.26 -7.24 7.28
CA GLY A 135 2.97 -7.58 8.68
C GLY A 135 1.48 -7.68 9.05
N LEU A 136 0.57 -7.81 8.07
CA LEU A 136 -0.87 -7.97 8.32
C LEU A 136 -1.38 -9.30 7.79
N ALA A 137 -1.86 -10.16 8.69
CA ALA A 137 -2.44 -11.45 8.33
C ALA A 137 -3.89 -11.26 7.86
N SER A 138 -4.12 -11.20 6.54
CA SER A 138 -5.46 -11.06 5.97
C SER A 138 -6.32 -12.31 6.20
N ARG A 139 -7.54 -12.14 6.74
CA ARG A 139 -8.52 -13.20 6.98
C ARG A 139 -9.72 -13.00 6.08
N ALA A 140 -10.41 -14.10 5.74
CA ALA A 140 -11.68 -13.98 5.03
C ALA A 140 -12.69 -13.29 5.96
N LEU A 141 -13.43 -12.31 5.43
CA LEU A 141 -14.54 -11.72 6.17
C LEU A 141 -15.60 -12.80 6.40
N VAL A 142 -15.93 -13.06 7.66
CA VAL A 142 -17.07 -13.89 8.02
C VAL A 142 -18.30 -13.00 7.89
N THR A 143 -19.14 -13.26 6.90
CA THR A 143 -20.49 -12.69 6.84
C THR A 143 -21.31 -13.30 7.96
N THR A 144 -21.58 -12.50 9.01
CA THR A 144 -22.66 -12.75 9.98
C THR A 144 -24.01 -12.39 9.39
#